data_AF-A0A7H8Q1X8-F1
#
_entry.id   AF-A0A7H8Q1X8-F1
#
_cell.length_a   1.000
_cell.length_b   1.000
_cell.length_c   1.000
_cell.angle_alpha   90.00
_cell.angle_beta   90.00
_cell.angle_gamma   90.00
#
_symmetry.space_group_name_H-M   'P 1'
#
loop_
_entity.id
_entity.type
_entity.pdbx_description
1 polymer ?
#
loop_
_entity_poly.entity_id
_entity_poly.type
_entity_poly.pdbx_seq_one_letter_code
_entity_poly.pdbx_strand_id
1 'polypeptide(L)'
;MTIKSAKNFEEIVMYLSVLRYIFKSRSKRGLYDLNKQAEPFFKNLFNLIYSWDLMDLNEIQNNYPAIDLGDKKEGVCVQITAERGSPKIRRTIKKYNEKMLYKEYGRLVFFILTDKKAYSSEFDTKNKFEFSKERDIWDIDDVLEVVENADFDTIESVHSFLKKELSSIVRLLADKGSLLSQIEDINGIQPKNSLGFLRHLEFDADELEQGHTEVLNLYNKINALSIRSREYLYVLLTRAHTESVFGGDRFYALPADIESYAGLSRDEAVEECQILEANNLVYFENEDYPPRIEIFRPMDVGIDMFVMLKEYLDEDSFKSLIIKCDFSSLDG
;
A
#
# COMPACT_ATOMS: atom_id res chain seq x y z
N MET A 1 -15.58 -20.04 5.06
CA MET A 1 -14.96 -18.71 5.20
C MET A 1 -16.06 -17.63 5.28
N THR A 2 -15.94 -16.62 6.14
CA THR A 2 -16.92 -15.50 6.23
C THR A 2 -16.68 -14.45 5.14
N ILE A 3 -17.62 -13.53 4.87
CA ILE A 3 -17.45 -12.47 3.84
C ILE A 3 -16.22 -11.59 4.15
N LYS A 4 -16.03 -11.18 5.41
CA LYS A 4 -14.86 -10.38 5.84
C LYS A 4 -13.56 -11.17 5.65
N SER A 5 -13.57 -12.46 6.04
CA SER A 5 -12.43 -13.35 5.88
C SER A 5 -12.05 -13.57 4.42
N ALA A 6 -13.03 -13.67 3.51
CA ALA A 6 -12.79 -13.79 2.09
C ALA A 6 -12.11 -12.53 1.52
N LYS A 7 -12.59 -11.33 1.89
CA LYS A 7 -11.93 -10.08 1.49
C LYS A 7 -10.48 -10.00 1.99
N ASN A 8 -10.25 -10.32 3.27
CA ASN A 8 -8.90 -10.31 3.83
C ASN A 8 -7.99 -11.31 3.11
N PHE A 9 -8.49 -12.49 2.78
CA PHE A 9 -7.74 -13.50 2.04
C PHE A 9 -7.33 -13.03 0.64
N GLU A 10 -8.24 -12.41 -0.12
CA GLU A 10 -7.90 -11.83 -1.43
C GLU A 10 -6.79 -10.78 -1.34
N GLU A 11 -6.81 -9.92 -0.31
CA GLU A 11 -5.74 -8.95 -0.08
C GLU A 11 -4.40 -9.64 0.30
N ILE A 12 -4.44 -10.72 1.09
CA ILE A 12 -3.26 -11.54 1.40
C ILE A 12 -2.66 -12.14 0.11
N VAL A 13 -3.50 -12.70 -0.76
CA VAL A 13 -3.10 -13.25 -2.07
C VAL A 13 -2.38 -12.18 -2.89
N MET A 14 -2.92 -10.97 -2.94
CA MET A 14 -2.30 -9.82 -3.62
C MET A 14 -0.92 -9.49 -3.02
N TYR A 15 -0.82 -9.29 -1.70
CA TYR A 15 0.42 -8.91 -1.02
C TYR A 15 1.55 -9.93 -1.28
N LEU A 16 1.27 -11.22 -1.09
CA LEU A 16 2.27 -12.26 -1.28
C LEU A 16 2.63 -12.45 -2.77
N SER A 17 1.67 -12.26 -3.69
CA SER A 17 1.94 -12.31 -5.13
C SER A 17 2.87 -11.18 -5.60
N VAL A 18 2.68 -9.96 -5.09
CA VAL A 18 3.57 -8.82 -5.36
C VAL A 18 4.97 -9.10 -4.82
N LEU A 19 5.05 -9.58 -3.59
CA LEU A 19 6.32 -9.92 -2.96
C LEU A 19 7.08 -11.01 -3.75
N ARG A 20 6.38 -12.05 -4.21
CA ARG A 20 6.91 -13.09 -5.11
C ARG A 20 7.51 -12.50 -6.37
N TYR A 21 6.81 -11.57 -7.00
CA TYR A 21 7.26 -10.90 -8.22
C TYR A 21 8.58 -10.14 -8.00
N ILE A 22 8.74 -9.46 -6.87
CA ILE A 22 9.99 -8.78 -6.49
C ILE A 22 11.15 -9.75 -6.42
N PHE A 23 10.99 -10.83 -5.66
CA PHE A 23 12.04 -11.84 -5.50
C PHE A 23 12.42 -12.45 -6.84
N LYS A 24 11.45 -12.74 -7.72
CA LYS A 24 11.71 -13.21 -9.09
C LYS A 24 12.52 -12.19 -9.91
N SER A 25 12.09 -10.93 -9.91
CA SER A 25 12.72 -9.87 -10.71
C SER A 25 14.17 -9.61 -10.27
N ARG A 26 14.41 -9.51 -8.97
CA ARG A 26 15.75 -9.23 -8.44
C ARG A 26 16.67 -10.45 -8.46
N SER A 27 16.15 -11.67 -8.28
CA SER A 27 16.94 -12.90 -8.45
C SER A 27 17.49 -13.03 -9.88
N LYS A 28 16.71 -12.64 -10.91
CA LYS A 28 17.20 -12.59 -12.30
C LYS A 28 18.35 -11.60 -12.50
N ARG A 29 18.46 -10.57 -11.65
CA ARG A 29 19.51 -9.54 -11.70
C ARG A 29 20.73 -9.89 -10.83
N GLY A 30 20.76 -11.06 -10.19
CA GLY A 30 21.88 -11.50 -9.35
C GLY A 30 21.99 -10.79 -8.00
N LEU A 31 20.93 -10.10 -7.56
CA LEU A 31 20.90 -9.37 -6.28
C LEU A 31 20.39 -10.30 -5.16
N TYR A 32 21.28 -11.09 -4.57
CA TYR A 32 20.95 -12.14 -3.59
C TYR A 32 20.81 -11.66 -2.13
N ASP A 33 21.12 -10.40 -1.81
CA ASP A 33 21.00 -9.82 -0.44
C ASP A 33 19.57 -9.77 0.10
N LEU A 34 18.59 -10.04 -0.76
CA LEU A 34 17.18 -10.12 -0.42
C LEU A 34 16.81 -11.30 0.47
N ASN A 35 17.52 -12.42 0.38
CA ASN A 35 17.17 -13.60 1.19
C ASN A 35 17.31 -13.26 2.68
N LYS A 36 18.41 -12.60 3.05
CA LYS A 36 18.65 -12.10 4.41
C LYS A 36 17.63 -11.06 4.85
N GLN A 37 17.19 -10.18 3.95
CA GLN A 37 16.15 -9.20 4.24
C GLN A 37 14.77 -9.84 4.39
N ALA A 38 14.54 -11.00 3.77
CA ALA A 38 13.29 -11.74 3.85
C ALA A 38 13.15 -12.56 5.14
N GLU A 39 14.27 -12.95 5.76
CA GLU A 39 14.30 -13.79 6.96
C GLU A 39 13.44 -13.23 8.12
N PRO A 40 13.61 -11.96 8.56
CA PRO A 40 12.78 -11.42 9.64
C PRO A 40 11.29 -11.35 9.30
N PHE A 41 10.97 -11.05 8.04
CA PHE A 41 9.59 -10.97 7.56
C PHE A 41 8.91 -12.35 7.60
N PHE A 42 9.52 -13.37 6.99
CA PHE A 42 8.93 -14.71 6.95
C PHE A 42 8.95 -15.41 8.30
N LYS A 43 9.89 -15.07 9.19
CA LYS A 43 9.85 -15.49 10.60
C LYS A 43 8.53 -15.07 11.25
N ASN A 44 8.22 -13.79 11.21
CA ASN A 44 7.00 -13.26 11.82
C ASN A 44 5.74 -13.81 11.14
N LEU A 45 5.75 -13.93 9.80
CA LEU A 45 4.63 -14.51 9.05
C LEU A 45 4.37 -15.97 9.42
N PHE A 46 5.41 -16.81 9.48
CA PHE A 46 5.26 -18.22 9.83
C PHE A 46 4.88 -18.43 11.29
N ASN A 47 5.34 -17.59 12.20
CA ASN A 47 4.89 -17.63 13.59
C ASN A 47 3.37 -17.38 13.70
N LEU A 48 2.82 -16.47 12.90
CA LEU A 48 1.38 -16.22 12.84
C LEU A 48 0.60 -17.39 12.23
N ILE A 49 1.10 -17.99 11.14
CA ILE A 49 0.37 -19.03 10.39
C ILE A 49 0.41 -20.39 11.10
N TYR A 50 1.57 -20.76 11.63
CA TYR A 50 1.82 -22.10 12.15
C TYR A 50 1.86 -22.16 13.69
N SER A 51 1.63 -21.02 14.37
CA SER A 51 1.77 -20.91 15.82
C SER A 51 3.15 -21.34 16.34
N TRP A 52 4.19 -21.07 15.55
CA TRP A 52 5.58 -21.32 15.92
C TRP A 52 6.21 -20.11 16.65
N ASP A 53 7.35 -20.35 17.27
CA ASP A 53 8.23 -19.35 17.86
C ASP A 53 9.62 -19.40 17.19
N LEU A 54 9.63 -19.18 15.87
CA LEU A 54 10.88 -19.15 15.10
C LEU A 54 11.74 -17.97 15.54
N MET A 55 13.02 -18.25 15.77
CA MET A 55 14.08 -17.27 16.00
C MET A 55 15.04 -17.21 14.80
N ASP A 56 15.68 -16.06 14.60
CA ASP A 56 16.76 -15.94 13.60
C ASP A 56 18.03 -16.57 14.17
N LEU A 57 18.52 -17.61 13.51
CA LEU A 57 19.69 -18.36 13.98
C LEU A 57 21.01 -17.61 13.73
N ASN A 58 21.01 -16.62 12.84
CA ASN A 58 22.15 -15.73 12.66
C ASN A 58 22.40 -14.84 13.88
N GLU A 59 21.38 -14.55 14.70
CA GLU A 59 21.54 -13.83 15.98
C GLU A 59 22.28 -14.68 17.02
N ILE A 60 22.19 -16.02 16.93
CA ILE A 60 22.87 -16.96 17.82
C ILE A 60 24.32 -17.18 17.36
N GLN A 61 24.51 -17.41 16.06
CA GLN A 61 25.83 -17.59 15.46
C GLN A 61 25.84 -17.00 14.05
N ASN A 62 26.71 -16.01 13.82
CA ASN A 62 26.90 -15.42 12.51
C ASN A 62 27.14 -16.46 11.41
N ASN A 63 26.36 -16.38 10.33
CA ASN A 63 26.34 -17.33 9.21
C ASN A 63 26.03 -18.76 9.70
N TYR A 64 24.92 -18.90 10.44
CA TYR A 64 24.47 -20.19 10.97
C TYR A 64 24.38 -21.21 9.82
N PRO A 65 24.93 -22.43 9.99
CA PRO A 65 25.08 -23.33 8.86
C PRO A 65 23.74 -23.90 8.40
N ALA A 66 23.41 -23.68 7.13
CA ALA A 66 22.40 -24.44 6.36
C ALA A 66 20.93 -24.30 6.78
N ILE A 67 20.61 -23.45 7.76
CA ILE A 67 19.27 -23.07 8.16
C ILE A 67 19.29 -21.62 8.62
N ASP A 68 18.18 -20.91 8.43
CA ASP A 68 18.10 -19.47 8.74
C ASP A 68 17.23 -19.23 9.98
N LEU A 69 16.10 -19.92 10.09
CA LEU A 69 15.16 -19.80 11.21
C LEU A 69 15.02 -21.13 11.97
N GLY A 70 14.77 -21.06 13.28
CA GLY A 70 14.54 -22.26 14.10
C GLY A 70 13.67 -22.02 15.32
N ASP A 71 12.78 -22.98 15.59
CA ASP A 71 12.00 -23.10 16.81
C ASP A 71 12.42 -24.41 17.49
N LYS A 72 13.08 -24.29 18.64
CA LYS A 72 13.60 -25.43 19.39
C LYS A 72 12.52 -26.22 20.12
N LYS A 73 11.41 -25.55 20.47
CA LYS A 73 10.31 -26.15 21.22
C LYS A 73 9.53 -27.09 20.31
N GLU A 74 9.19 -26.62 19.12
CA GLU A 74 8.51 -27.42 18.09
C GLU A 74 9.48 -28.29 17.28
N GLY A 75 10.79 -28.07 17.44
CA GLY A 75 11.83 -28.85 16.76
C GLY A 75 11.82 -28.65 15.25
N VAL A 76 11.46 -27.45 14.77
CA VAL A 76 11.36 -27.12 13.35
C VAL A 76 12.38 -26.04 12.98
N CYS A 77 12.94 -26.16 11.78
CA CYS A 77 13.78 -25.13 11.21
C CYS A 77 13.41 -24.85 9.76
N VAL A 78 13.69 -23.63 9.31
CA VAL A 78 13.36 -23.15 7.97
C VAL A 78 14.62 -22.60 7.30
N GLN A 79 14.88 -23.07 6.08
CA GLN A 79 15.83 -22.47 5.15
C GLN A 79 15.04 -21.65 4.12
N ILE A 80 15.24 -20.34 4.14
CA ILE A 80 14.72 -19.37 3.18
C ILE A 80 15.70 -19.25 2.02
N THR A 81 15.21 -19.34 0.78
CA THR A 81 16.09 -19.26 -0.39
C THR A 81 15.34 -18.86 -1.66
N ALA A 82 15.98 -18.04 -2.51
CA ALA A 82 15.53 -17.85 -3.89
C ALA A 82 16.04 -18.96 -4.85
N GLU A 83 17.08 -19.71 -4.48
CA GLU A 83 17.64 -20.79 -5.29
C GLU A 83 16.80 -22.07 -5.16
N ARG A 84 16.02 -22.36 -6.21
CA ARG A 84 15.07 -23.49 -6.28
C ARG A 84 15.62 -24.81 -6.85
N GLY A 85 16.93 -24.92 -7.06
CA GLY A 85 17.54 -26.09 -7.71
C GLY A 85 17.74 -27.27 -6.75
N SER A 86 17.48 -28.51 -7.20
CA SER A 86 17.79 -29.74 -6.42
C SER A 86 19.22 -29.78 -5.85
N PRO A 87 20.27 -29.29 -6.55
CA PRO A 87 21.62 -29.23 -5.99
C PRO A 87 21.71 -28.40 -4.70
N LYS A 88 20.98 -27.27 -4.57
CA LYS A 88 20.96 -26.45 -3.36
C LYS A 88 20.34 -27.19 -2.18
N ILE A 89 19.20 -27.83 -2.41
CA ILE A 89 18.50 -28.63 -1.39
C ILE A 89 19.42 -29.76 -0.90
N ARG A 90 20.03 -30.53 -1.83
CA ARG A 90 21.00 -31.60 -1.49
C ARG A 90 22.19 -31.09 -0.69
N ARG A 91 22.79 -29.95 -1.09
CA ARG A 91 23.91 -29.34 -0.35
C ARG A 91 23.49 -28.94 1.06
N THR A 92 22.27 -28.44 1.22
CA THR A 92 21.73 -28.00 2.52
C THR A 92 21.48 -29.19 3.42
N ILE A 93 20.80 -30.25 2.94
CA ILE A 93 20.60 -31.51 3.68
C ILE A 93 21.94 -32.15 4.09
N LYS A 94 22.94 -32.14 3.20
CA LYS A 94 24.28 -32.65 3.52
C LYS A 94 24.90 -31.87 4.69
N LYS A 95 24.88 -30.53 4.65
CA LYS A 95 25.41 -29.69 5.73
C LYS A 95 24.62 -29.86 7.03
N TYR A 96 23.30 -29.94 6.94
CA TYR A 96 22.39 -30.21 8.06
C TYR A 96 22.79 -31.50 8.80
N ASN A 97 23.07 -32.56 8.03
CA ASN A 97 23.52 -33.84 8.52
C ASN A 97 24.94 -33.85 9.09
N GLU A 98 25.86 -33.07 8.50
CA GLU A 98 27.25 -32.90 8.96
C GLU A 98 27.31 -32.15 10.29
N LYS A 99 26.45 -31.15 10.47
CA LYS A 99 26.37 -30.33 11.69
C LYS A 99 25.47 -30.93 12.77
N MET A 100 24.83 -32.06 12.49
CA MET A 100 23.92 -32.75 13.41
C MET A 100 22.73 -31.92 13.88
N LEU A 101 22.28 -30.98 13.04
CA LEU A 101 21.18 -30.06 13.38
C LEU A 101 19.85 -30.80 13.59
N TYR A 102 19.68 -31.97 12.97
CA TYR A 102 18.54 -32.86 13.16
C TYR A 102 18.30 -33.30 14.61
N LYS A 103 19.31 -33.17 15.51
CA LYS A 103 19.16 -33.49 16.93
C LYS A 103 18.35 -32.45 17.70
N GLU A 104 18.40 -31.21 17.24
CA GLU A 104 17.70 -30.08 17.85
C GLU A 104 16.44 -29.74 17.06
N TYR A 105 16.51 -29.81 15.73
CA TYR A 105 15.38 -29.56 14.84
C TYR A 105 15.04 -30.87 14.11
N GLY A 106 14.00 -31.59 14.54
CA GLY A 106 13.58 -32.84 13.88
C GLY A 106 13.05 -32.65 12.45
N ARG A 107 12.59 -31.44 12.12
CA ARG A 107 12.02 -31.10 10.81
C ARG A 107 12.77 -29.95 10.13
N LEU A 108 13.16 -30.16 8.87
CA LEU A 108 13.77 -29.14 8.01
C LEU A 108 12.82 -28.77 6.88
N VAL A 109 12.40 -27.51 6.85
CA VAL A 109 11.55 -26.94 5.79
C VAL A 109 12.40 -26.05 4.88
N PHE A 110 12.19 -26.17 3.56
CA PHE A 110 12.71 -25.23 2.57
C PHE A 110 11.60 -24.30 2.14
N PHE A 111 11.79 -22.99 2.30
CA PHE A 111 10.89 -22.00 1.75
C PHE A 111 11.54 -21.28 0.56
N ILE A 112 10.95 -21.51 -0.62
CA ILE A 112 11.39 -20.97 -1.89
C ILE A 112 10.68 -19.63 -2.12
N LEU A 113 11.43 -18.52 -2.07
CA LEU A 113 10.90 -17.15 -2.24
C LEU A 113 10.32 -16.85 -3.63
N THR A 114 10.56 -17.73 -4.61
CA THR A 114 10.09 -17.59 -6.00
C THR A 114 8.99 -18.62 -6.29
N ASP A 115 9.15 -19.45 -7.31
CA ASP A 115 8.30 -20.63 -7.50
C ASP A 115 9.16 -21.85 -7.27
N LYS A 116 8.67 -22.81 -6.47
CA LYS A 116 9.32 -24.11 -6.38
C LYS A 116 9.21 -24.85 -7.71
N LYS A 117 10.02 -25.90 -7.88
CA LYS A 117 9.96 -26.76 -9.08
C LYS A 117 9.17 -28.01 -8.77
N ALA A 118 8.63 -28.66 -9.80
CA ALA A 118 8.28 -30.07 -9.70
C ALA A 118 9.58 -30.89 -9.57
N TYR A 119 9.87 -31.38 -8.36
CA TYR A 119 11.11 -32.12 -8.08
C TYR A 119 10.94 -33.61 -8.39
N SER A 120 11.64 -34.09 -9.42
CA SER A 120 11.79 -35.53 -9.67
C SER A 120 12.95 -36.16 -8.89
N SER A 121 13.80 -35.33 -8.29
CA SER A 121 14.98 -35.78 -7.54
C SER A 121 14.60 -36.34 -6.18
N GLU A 122 15.21 -37.46 -5.81
CA GLU A 122 15.23 -37.92 -4.43
C GLU A 122 16.25 -37.14 -3.60
N PHE A 123 15.92 -36.96 -2.33
CA PHE A 123 16.71 -36.21 -1.35
C PHE A 123 17.09 -37.13 -0.18
N ASP A 124 18.31 -37.66 -0.21
CA ASP A 124 18.81 -38.60 0.79
C ASP A 124 19.13 -37.90 2.13
N THR A 125 18.31 -38.16 3.15
CA THR A 125 18.54 -37.69 4.52
C THR A 125 19.46 -38.61 5.32
N LYS A 126 19.89 -39.75 4.74
CA LYS A 126 20.63 -40.83 5.41
C LYS A 126 19.89 -41.42 6.62
N ASN A 127 18.56 -41.45 6.56
CA ASN A 127 17.68 -41.91 7.64
C ASN A 127 17.89 -41.18 8.98
N LYS A 128 18.38 -39.93 8.95
CA LYS A 128 18.64 -39.12 10.15
C LYS A 128 17.43 -38.30 10.60
N PHE A 129 16.55 -37.96 9.66
CA PHE A 129 15.31 -37.23 9.88
C PHE A 129 14.34 -37.49 8.72
N GLU A 130 13.06 -37.26 8.96
CA GLU A 130 12.02 -37.37 7.93
C GLU A 130 12.01 -36.15 7.02
N PHE A 131 11.92 -36.38 5.72
CA PHE A 131 11.81 -35.31 4.74
C PHE A 131 10.99 -35.77 3.53
N SER A 132 10.00 -34.99 3.15
CA SER A 132 9.25 -35.16 1.90
C SER A 132 9.23 -33.85 1.14
N LYS A 133 9.48 -33.91 -0.16
CA LYS A 133 9.45 -32.73 -1.04
C LYS A 133 8.06 -32.09 -1.14
N GLU A 134 7.00 -32.88 -0.95
CA GLU A 134 5.61 -32.42 -0.91
C GLU A 134 5.30 -31.68 0.40
N ARG A 135 5.80 -32.21 1.53
CA ARG A 135 5.51 -31.68 2.87
C ARG A 135 6.44 -30.55 3.31
N ASP A 136 7.70 -30.59 2.87
CA ASP A 136 8.79 -29.80 3.45
C ASP A 136 9.49 -28.88 2.44
N ILE A 137 9.00 -28.78 1.21
CA ILE A 137 9.40 -27.74 0.25
C ILE A 137 8.20 -26.89 -0.11
N TRP A 138 8.24 -25.66 0.38
CA TRP A 138 7.17 -24.67 0.25
C TRP A 138 7.58 -23.56 -0.72
N ASP A 139 6.60 -22.97 -1.36
CA ASP A 139 6.64 -21.61 -1.88
C ASP A 139 5.41 -20.83 -1.40
N ILE A 140 5.17 -19.68 -2.02
CA ILE A 140 4.06 -18.79 -1.63
C ILE A 140 2.69 -19.44 -1.87
N ASP A 141 2.54 -20.30 -2.88
CA ASP A 141 1.24 -20.93 -3.15
C ASP A 141 0.89 -21.95 -2.03
N ASP A 142 1.88 -22.67 -1.50
CA ASP A 142 1.67 -23.55 -0.33
C ASP A 142 1.28 -22.75 0.93
N VAL A 143 1.88 -21.58 1.13
CA VAL A 143 1.53 -20.69 2.26
C VAL A 143 0.10 -20.19 2.11
N LEU A 144 -0.30 -19.80 0.90
CA LEU A 144 -1.66 -19.34 0.61
C LEU A 144 -2.69 -20.44 0.86
N GLU A 145 -2.40 -21.69 0.47
CA GLU A 145 -3.28 -22.84 0.73
C GLU A 145 -3.51 -23.05 2.23
N VAL A 146 -2.48 -22.90 3.06
CA VAL A 146 -2.62 -23.00 4.53
C VAL A 146 -3.47 -21.86 5.07
N VAL A 147 -3.25 -20.63 4.62
CA VAL A 147 -4.00 -19.45 5.08
C VAL A 147 -5.47 -19.51 4.64
N GLU A 148 -5.76 -20.01 3.43
CA GLU A 148 -7.13 -20.17 2.93
C GLU A 148 -7.97 -21.08 3.83
N ASN A 149 -7.33 -22.09 4.43
CA ASN A 149 -7.97 -23.07 5.29
C ASN A 149 -7.88 -22.72 6.79
N ALA A 150 -7.30 -21.57 7.14
CA ALA A 150 -7.14 -21.13 8.53
C ALA A 150 -8.43 -20.54 9.11
N ASP A 151 -8.46 -20.36 10.44
CA ASP A 151 -9.55 -19.66 11.10
C ASP A 151 -9.52 -18.14 10.84
N PHE A 152 -10.62 -17.48 11.21
CA PHE A 152 -10.79 -16.05 11.01
C PHE A 152 -9.70 -15.21 11.68
N ASP A 153 -9.31 -15.56 12.91
CA ASP A 153 -8.36 -14.78 13.71
C ASP A 153 -6.95 -14.85 13.11
N THR A 154 -6.59 -16.01 12.57
CA THR A 154 -5.33 -16.23 11.84
C THR A 154 -5.31 -15.41 10.55
N ILE A 155 -6.38 -15.47 9.75
CA ILE A 155 -6.49 -14.70 8.51
C ILE A 155 -6.43 -13.19 8.80
N GLU A 156 -7.13 -12.71 9.84
CA GLU A 156 -7.09 -11.30 10.24
C GLU A 156 -5.69 -10.86 10.70
N SER A 157 -5.01 -11.70 11.49
CA SER A 157 -3.65 -11.41 11.99
C SER A 157 -2.62 -11.36 10.86
N VAL A 158 -2.68 -12.33 9.93
CA VAL A 158 -1.82 -12.37 8.75
C VAL A 158 -2.08 -11.15 7.86
N HIS A 159 -3.34 -10.84 7.59
CA HIS A 159 -3.74 -9.68 6.79
C HIS A 159 -3.19 -8.37 7.38
N SER A 160 -3.39 -8.16 8.69
CA SER A 160 -2.91 -6.96 9.40
C SER A 160 -1.38 -6.84 9.33
N PHE A 161 -0.66 -7.94 9.54
CA PHE A 161 0.80 -7.99 9.44
C PHE A 161 1.27 -7.63 8.03
N LEU A 162 0.71 -8.27 6.99
CA LEU A 162 1.10 -8.01 5.60
C LEU A 162 0.79 -6.58 5.17
N LYS A 163 -0.39 -6.05 5.55
CA LYS A 163 -0.76 -4.66 5.28
C LYS A 163 0.25 -3.69 5.90
N LYS A 164 0.68 -3.94 7.14
CA LYS A 164 1.68 -3.11 7.83
C LYS A 164 3.05 -3.15 7.15
N GLU A 165 3.54 -4.35 6.84
CA GLU A 165 4.90 -4.55 6.30
C GLU A 165 5.03 -4.16 4.82
N LEU A 166 3.98 -4.35 4.01
CA LEU A 166 4.08 -4.29 2.54
C LEU A 166 3.31 -3.15 1.89
N SER A 167 2.56 -2.35 2.66
CA SER A 167 1.80 -1.21 2.12
C SER A 167 2.65 -0.24 1.30
N SER A 168 3.91 0.02 1.70
CA SER A 168 4.86 0.86 0.96
C SER A 168 5.43 0.20 -0.30
N ILE A 169 5.63 -1.11 -0.29
CA ILE A 169 6.19 -1.87 -1.42
C ILE A 169 5.15 -2.05 -2.52
N VAL A 170 3.88 -2.30 -2.16
CA VAL A 170 2.76 -2.31 -3.09
C VAL A 170 2.60 -0.93 -3.76
N ARG A 171 2.78 0.18 -3.02
CA ARG A 171 2.82 1.55 -3.56
C ARG A 171 3.95 1.79 -4.57
N LEU A 172 5.12 1.19 -4.35
CA LEU A 172 6.30 1.33 -5.22
C LEU A 172 6.22 0.50 -6.51
N LEU A 173 5.39 -0.55 -6.54
CA LEU A 173 5.26 -1.47 -7.67
C LEU A 173 3.97 -1.31 -8.48
N ALA A 174 3.01 -0.53 -7.98
CA ALA A 174 1.86 -0.13 -8.77
C ALA A 174 2.35 0.70 -9.96
N ASP A 175 2.16 0.17 -11.17
CA ASP A 175 2.42 0.91 -12.40
C ASP A 175 1.52 2.16 -12.42
N LYS A 176 2.04 3.29 -12.93
CA LYS A 176 1.26 4.53 -13.07
C LYS A 176 0.05 4.24 -13.97
N GLY A 177 -1.14 4.08 -13.37
CA GLY A 177 -2.41 3.87 -14.08
C GLY A 177 -3.16 2.56 -13.79
N SER A 178 -2.73 1.70 -12.85
CA SER A 178 -3.51 0.50 -12.51
C SER A 178 -4.69 0.79 -11.56
N LEU A 179 -5.78 0.02 -11.65
CA LEU A 179 -6.96 0.10 -10.76
C LEU A 179 -6.59 0.05 -9.26
N LEU A 180 -5.44 -0.54 -8.92
CA LEU A 180 -4.95 -0.68 -7.55
C LEU A 180 -4.21 0.56 -7.04
N SER A 181 -3.72 1.47 -7.91
CA SER A 181 -3.27 2.81 -7.47
C SER A 181 -4.44 3.70 -7.07
N GLN A 182 -5.67 3.30 -7.43
CA GLN A 182 -6.91 4.00 -7.07
C GLN A 182 -7.51 3.44 -5.76
N ILE A 183 -7.00 2.30 -5.26
CA ILE A 183 -7.35 1.81 -3.92
C ILE A 183 -6.38 2.48 -2.95
N GLU A 184 -6.68 3.72 -2.61
CA GLU A 184 -5.97 4.43 -1.56
C GLU A 184 -6.35 3.89 -0.18
N ASP A 185 -5.36 3.72 0.70
CA ASP A 185 -5.61 3.92 2.12
C ASP A 185 -5.86 5.42 2.32
N ILE A 186 -7.14 5.74 2.40
CA ILE A 186 -7.71 7.01 2.87
C ILE A 186 -7.10 7.33 4.24
N ASN A 187 -5.98 8.05 4.25
CA ASN A 187 -5.29 8.53 5.46
C ASN A 187 -5.41 10.04 5.61
N GLY A 188 -6.38 10.67 4.94
CA GLY A 188 -6.67 12.08 5.14
C GLY A 188 -6.97 12.35 6.61
N ILE A 189 -6.37 13.40 7.16
CA ILE A 189 -6.63 13.81 8.53
C ILE A 189 -7.84 14.74 8.50
N GLN A 190 -8.99 14.24 8.95
CA GLN A 190 -10.21 15.02 9.09
C GLN A 190 -9.98 16.19 10.05
N PRO A 191 -10.54 17.39 9.79
CA PRO A 191 -10.47 18.49 10.76
C PRO A 191 -11.32 18.13 11.99
N LYS A 192 -10.86 18.50 13.18
CA LYS A 192 -11.60 18.29 14.43
C LYS A 192 -12.79 19.23 14.57
N ASN A 193 -12.63 20.49 14.14
CA ASN A 193 -13.65 21.52 14.29
C ASN A 193 -13.59 22.62 13.21
N SER A 194 -12.49 22.73 12.45
CA SER A 194 -12.30 23.77 11.44
C SER A 194 -12.40 25.21 11.97
N LEU A 195 -12.28 25.40 13.30
CA LEU A 195 -12.62 26.63 13.98
C LEU A 195 -11.68 27.78 13.64
N GLY A 196 -10.40 27.49 13.39
CA GLY A 196 -9.42 28.48 12.96
C GLY A 196 -9.81 29.09 11.62
N PHE A 197 -10.14 28.24 10.66
CA PHE A 197 -10.60 28.65 9.33
C PHE A 197 -11.94 29.37 9.37
N LEU A 198 -12.97 28.82 10.02
CA LEU A 198 -14.31 29.42 10.03
C LEU A 198 -14.33 30.79 10.73
N ARG A 199 -13.52 30.99 11.78
CA ARG A 199 -13.37 32.30 12.42
C ARG A 199 -12.65 33.30 11.52
N HIS A 200 -11.71 32.86 10.70
CA HIS A 200 -11.06 33.72 9.71
C HIS A 200 -12.08 34.23 8.67
N LEU A 201 -13.09 33.41 8.36
CA LEU A 201 -14.20 33.78 7.48
C LEU A 201 -15.33 34.57 8.18
N GLU A 202 -15.12 34.97 9.44
CA GLU A 202 -16.08 35.74 10.24
C GLU A 202 -17.44 35.06 10.46
N PHE A 203 -17.50 33.72 10.47
CA PHE A 203 -18.74 32.98 10.79
C PHE A 203 -19.19 33.26 12.22
N ASP A 204 -20.49 33.52 12.39
CA ASP A 204 -21.11 33.70 13.70
C ASP A 204 -21.24 32.36 14.46
N ALA A 205 -21.42 32.45 15.78
CA ALA A 205 -21.39 31.27 16.65
C ALA A 205 -22.46 30.21 16.30
N ASP A 206 -23.60 30.63 15.78
CA ASP A 206 -24.69 29.78 15.31
C ASP A 206 -24.47 29.21 13.89
N GLU A 207 -23.51 29.74 13.13
CA GLU A 207 -23.15 29.28 11.78
C GLU A 207 -21.99 28.28 11.77
N LEU A 208 -21.20 28.21 12.85
CA LEU A 208 -19.99 27.37 12.93
C LEU A 208 -20.24 25.88 12.68
N GLU A 209 -21.37 25.34 13.17
CA GLU A 209 -21.72 23.92 12.97
C GLU A 209 -21.99 23.61 11.48
N GLN A 210 -22.71 24.52 10.81
CA GLN A 210 -22.99 24.40 9.38
C GLN A 210 -21.71 24.56 8.57
N GLY A 211 -20.91 25.59 8.85
CA GLY A 211 -19.62 25.80 8.18
C GLY A 211 -18.67 24.61 8.35
N HIS A 212 -18.60 24.00 9.53
CA HIS A 212 -17.80 22.79 9.74
C HIS A 212 -18.33 21.61 8.91
N THR A 213 -19.64 21.45 8.80
CA THR A 213 -20.27 20.43 7.95
C THR A 213 -19.89 20.62 6.48
N GLU A 214 -19.86 21.86 5.99
CA GLU A 214 -19.42 22.16 4.62
C GLU A 214 -17.94 21.80 4.40
N VAL A 215 -17.07 22.11 5.36
CA VAL A 215 -15.65 21.71 5.32
C VAL A 215 -15.50 20.18 5.33
N LEU A 216 -16.29 19.46 6.15
CA LEU A 216 -16.31 17.99 6.15
C LEU A 216 -16.79 17.42 4.81
N ASN A 217 -17.75 18.07 4.16
CA ASN A 217 -18.20 17.67 2.84
C ASN A 217 -17.09 17.83 1.79
N LEU A 218 -16.31 18.92 1.85
CA LEU A 218 -15.15 19.07 0.98
C LEU A 218 -14.08 18.01 1.27
N TYR A 219 -13.75 17.80 2.55
CA TYR A 219 -12.84 16.73 2.98
C TYR A 219 -13.26 15.40 2.38
N ASN A 220 -14.49 14.96 2.58
CA ASN A 220 -14.98 13.67 2.08
C ASN A 220 -14.85 13.53 0.56
N LYS A 221 -15.11 14.61 -0.19
CA LYS A 221 -14.97 14.62 -1.66
C LYS A 221 -13.51 14.50 -2.10
N ILE A 222 -12.61 15.26 -1.50
CA ILE A 222 -11.17 15.18 -1.81
C ILE A 222 -10.58 13.84 -1.37
N ASN A 223 -11.00 13.35 -0.20
CA ASN A 223 -10.56 12.10 0.39
C ASN A 223 -11.01 10.86 -0.41
N ALA A 224 -12.08 10.98 -1.20
CA ALA A 224 -12.54 9.95 -2.13
C ALA A 224 -11.72 9.87 -3.43
N LEU A 225 -10.93 10.91 -3.75
CA LEU A 225 -10.09 10.96 -4.95
C LEU A 225 -8.82 10.11 -4.81
N SER A 226 -8.29 9.65 -5.94
CA SER A 226 -6.92 9.13 -6.01
C SER A 226 -5.87 10.25 -5.87
N ILE A 227 -4.64 9.90 -5.50
CA ILE A 227 -3.51 10.82 -5.33
C ILE A 227 -3.23 11.55 -6.63
N ARG A 228 -3.35 10.86 -7.76
CA ARG A 228 -3.19 11.43 -9.09
C ARG A 228 -4.25 12.51 -9.35
N SER A 229 -5.50 12.25 -8.99
CA SER A 229 -6.59 13.21 -9.15
C SER A 229 -6.48 14.38 -8.15
N ARG A 230 -5.96 14.15 -6.93
CA ARG A 230 -5.64 15.24 -5.98
C ARG A 230 -4.46 16.10 -6.46
N GLU A 231 -3.42 15.50 -7.04
CA GLU A 231 -2.31 16.22 -7.68
C GLU A 231 -2.81 17.05 -8.87
N TYR A 232 -3.70 16.49 -9.69
CA TYR A 232 -4.33 17.21 -10.79
C TYR A 232 -5.19 18.39 -10.29
N LEU A 233 -6.02 18.18 -9.26
CA LEU A 233 -6.77 19.25 -8.60
C LEU A 233 -5.85 20.34 -8.02
N TYR A 234 -4.73 19.95 -7.40
CA TYR A 234 -3.75 20.90 -6.89
C TYR A 234 -3.12 21.74 -8.00
N VAL A 235 -2.77 21.12 -9.14
CA VAL A 235 -2.26 21.83 -10.31
C VAL A 235 -3.31 22.81 -10.84
N LEU A 236 -4.57 22.38 -10.97
CA LEU A 236 -5.68 23.25 -11.35
C LEU A 236 -5.79 24.47 -10.43
N LEU A 237 -5.87 24.26 -9.11
CA LEU A 237 -5.98 25.33 -8.13
C LEU A 237 -4.78 26.27 -8.10
N THR A 238 -3.57 25.75 -8.36
CA THR A 238 -2.33 26.55 -8.37
C THR A 238 -2.22 27.39 -9.65
N ARG A 239 -2.74 26.87 -10.76
CA ARG A 239 -2.69 27.51 -12.08
C ARG A 239 -3.94 28.30 -12.45
N ALA A 240 -5.01 28.17 -11.66
CA ALA A 240 -6.26 28.86 -11.89
C ALA A 240 -6.09 30.38 -11.93
N HIS A 241 -6.87 31.01 -12.79
CA HIS A 241 -7.14 32.43 -12.81
C HIS A 241 -8.29 32.73 -11.85
N THR A 242 -8.27 33.91 -11.24
CA THR A 242 -9.37 34.43 -10.43
C THR A 242 -10.26 35.32 -11.28
N GLU A 243 -11.57 35.10 -11.24
CA GLU A 243 -12.57 35.98 -11.83
C GLU A 243 -13.53 36.49 -10.75
N SER A 244 -13.70 37.81 -10.68
CA SER A 244 -14.67 38.42 -9.77
C SER A 244 -16.05 38.45 -10.41
N VAL A 245 -17.02 37.76 -9.80
CA VAL A 245 -18.40 37.72 -10.26
C VAL A 245 -19.37 38.17 -9.17
N PHE A 246 -20.64 38.36 -9.53
CA PHE A 246 -21.68 38.63 -8.54
C PHE A 246 -21.79 37.45 -7.56
N GLY A 247 -21.48 37.70 -6.29
CA GLY A 247 -21.44 36.68 -5.23
C GLY A 247 -20.04 36.29 -4.75
N GLY A 248 -18.95 36.75 -5.39
CA GLY A 248 -17.59 36.51 -4.91
C GLY A 248 -16.61 36.15 -6.03
N ASP A 249 -15.36 35.96 -5.65
CA ASP A 249 -14.30 35.49 -6.56
C ASP A 249 -14.43 33.99 -6.83
N ARG A 250 -14.10 33.58 -8.06
CA ARG A 250 -14.10 32.18 -8.50
C ARG A 250 -12.81 31.82 -9.23
N PHE A 251 -12.49 30.53 -9.25
CA PHE A 251 -11.35 30.01 -9.99
C PHE A 251 -11.79 29.38 -11.31
N TYR A 252 -11.05 29.69 -12.37
CA TYR A 252 -11.14 28.96 -13.65
C TYR A 252 -9.74 28.64 -14.19
N ALA A 253 -9.60 27.52 -14.88
CA ALA A 253 -8.36 27.12 -15.52
C ALA A 253 -8.54 26.89 -17.03
N LEU A 254 -7.49 27.17 -17.81
CA LEU A 254 -7.47 26.90 -19.24
C LEU A 254 -6.89 25.50 -19.48
N PRO A 255 -7.63 24.57 -20.12
CA PRO A 255 -7.16 23.19 -20.33
C PRO A 255 -5.77 23.10 -20.96
N ALA A 256 -5.50 23.91 -22.00
CA ALA A 256 -4.22 23.91 -22.69
C ALA A 256 -3.04 24.34 -21.81
N ASP A 257 -3.26 25.27 -20.86
CA ASP A 257 -2.20 25.67 -19.91
C ASP A 257 -1.88 24.54 -18.92
N ILE A 258 -2.93 23.85 -18.45
CA ILE A 258 -2.80 22.71 -17.53
C ILE A 258 -2.11 21.52 -18.22
N GLU A 259 -2.55 21.16 -19.43
CA GLU A 259 -1.94 20.11 -20.26
C GLU A 259 -0.44 20.36 -20.45
N SER A 260 -0.08 21.60 -20.84
CA SER A 260 1.32 21.98 -21.07
C SER A 260 2.16 21.98 -19.78
N TYR A 261 1.61 22.47 -18.67
CA TYR A 261 2.34 22.55 -17.40
C TYR A 261 2.56 21.18 -16.76
N ALA A 262 1.51 20.34 -16.76
CA ALA A 262 1.54 19.02 -16.16
C ALA A 262 2.24 17.97 -17.04
N GLY A 263 2.50 18.29 -18.31
CA GLY A 263 3.07 17.34 -19.28
C GLY A 263 2.13 16.17 -19.59
N LEU A 264 0.82 16.43 -19.55
CA LEU A 264 -0.23 15.44 -19.79
C LEU A 264 -0.66 15.49 -21.26
N SER A 265 -1.00 14.33 -21.82
CA SER A 265 -1.78 14.30 -23.06
C SER A 265 -3.19 14.84 -22.82
N ARG A 266 -3.85 15.31 -23.89
CA ARG A 266 -5.24 15.78 -23.82
C ARG A 266 -6.18 14.70 -23.25
N ASP A 267 -6.01 13.45 -23.66
CA ASP A 267 -6.85 12.35 -23.18
C ASP A 267 -6.67 12.14 -21.66
N GLU A 268 -5.43 12.15 -21.17
CA GLU A 268 -5.15 12.05 -19.73
C GLU A 268 -5.72 13.23 -18.92
N ALA A 269 -5.67 14.45 -19.46
CA ALA A 269 -6.23 15.63 -18.81
C ALA A 269 -7.77 15.57 -18.76
N VAL A 270 -8.41 15.10 -19.84
CA VAL A 270 -9.87 14.92 -19.89
C VAL A 270 -10.32 13.85 -18.90
N GLU A 271 -9.60 12.73 -18.80
CA GLU A 271 -9.90 11.67 -17.83
C GLU A 271 -9.88 12.18 -16.38
N GLU A 272 -8.83 12.92 -15.98
CA GLU A 272 -8.77 13.50 -14.63
C GLU A 272 -9.86 14.56 -14.40
N CYS A 273 -10.15 15.39 -15.40
CA CYS A 273 -11.21 16.38 -15.31
C CYS A 273 -12.59 15.73 -15.09
N GLN A 274 -12.89 14.64 -15.81
CA GLN A 274 -14.12 13.87 -15.64
C GLN A 274 -14.25 13.25 -14.23
N ILE A 275 -13.13 12.78 -13.65
CA ILE A 275 -13.12 12.27 -12.28
C ILE A 275 -13.45 13.38 -11.28
N LEU A 276 -12.84 14.56 -11.44
CA LEU A 276 -13.10 15.70 -10.58
C LEU A 276 -14.56 16.20 -10.73
N GLU A 277 -15.07 16.26 -11.96
CA GLU A 277 -16.45 16.66 -12.27
C GLU A 277 -17.48 15.66 -11.70
N ALA A 278 -17.22 14.35 -11.77
CA ALA A 278 -18.04 13.33 -11.13
C ALA A 278 -18.10 13.47 -9.60
N ASN A 279 -17.05 14.04 -8.98
CA ASN A 279 -17.02 14.40 -7.57
C ASN A 279 -17.52 15.84 -7.31
N ASN A 280 -18.09 16.47 -8.33
CA ASN A 280 -18.59 17.84 -8.40
C ASN A 280 -17.51 18.93 -8.22
N LEU A 281 -16.22 18.60 -8.20
CA LEU A 281 -15.13 19.51 -7.75
C LEU A 281 -14.77 20.57 -8.78
N VAL A 282 -15.04 20.26 -10.04
CA VAL A 282 -14.88 21.14 -11.18
C VAL A 282 -16.07 20.97 -12.11
N TYR A 283 -16.22 21.88 -13.05
CA TYR A 283 -17.18 21.78 -14.14
C TYR A 283 -16.51 22.20 -15.43
N PHE A 284 -16.68 21.42 -16.49
CA PHE A 284 -16.04 21.70 -17.77
C PHE A 284 -16.99 22.46 -18.70
N GLU A 285 -16.72 23.75 -18.92
CA GLU A 285 -17.51 24.61 -19.78
C GLU A 285 -16.95 24.62 -21.20
N ASN A 286 -17.68 23.94 -22.09
CA ASN A 286 -17.32 23.76 -23.49
C ASN A 286 -17.93 24.80 -24.42
N GLU A 287 -18.93 25.55 -23.96
CA GLU A 287 -19.57 26.59 -24.78
C GLU A 287 -18.74 27.88 -24.84
N ASP A 288 -17.80 28.05 -23.91
CA ASP A 288 -16.86 29.16 -23.88
C ASP A 288 -15.74 29.02 -24.93
N TYR A 289 -15.30 30.17 -25.46
CA TYR A 289 -14.13 30.25 -26.33
C TYR A 289 -13.08 31.23 -25.74
N PRO A 290 -11.94 30.74 -25.22
CA PRO A 290 -11.52 29.34 -25.13
C PRO A 290 -12.29 28.55 -24.05
N PRO A 291 -12.35 27.20 -24.16
CA PRO A 291 -12.99 26.35 -23.15
C PRO A 291 -12.31 26.50 -21.79
N ARG A 292 -13.07 26.33 -20.72
CA ARG A 292 -12.63 26.57 -19.34
C ARG A 292 -13.00 25.42 -18.42
N ILE A 293 -12.17 25.20 -17.41
CA ILE A 293 -12.49 24.34 -16.27
C ILE A 293 -12.84 25.29 -15.12
N GLU A 294 -14.12 25.38 -14.79
CA GLU A 294 -14.61 26.12 -13.63
C GLU A 294 -14.33 25.32 -12.36
N ILE A 295 -13.71 25.94 -11.37
CA ILE A 295 -13.37 25.34 -10.09
C ILE A 295 -14.14 26.12 -9.04
N PHE A 296 -15.30 25.59 -8.65
CA PHE A 296 -16.24 26.33 -7.80
C PHE A 296 -16.82 25.46 -6.69
N ARG A 297 -16.65 25.94 -5.46
CA ARG A 297 -17.13 25.36 -4.21
C ARG A 297 -17.75 26.43 -3.32
N PRO A 298 -19.00 26.85 -3.60
CA PRO A 298 -19.67 27.81 -2.76
C PRO A 298 -19.91 27.23 -1.38
N MET A 299 -19.66 28.05 -0.36
CA MET A 299 -20.26 27.91 0.96
C MET A 299 -21.64 28.57 0.98
N ASP A 300 -22.48 28.24 1.95
CA ASP A 300 -23.81 28.84 2.13
C ASP A 300 -23.77 30.38 2.26
N VAL A 301 -22.65 30.93 2.74
CA VAL A 301 -22.40 32.38 2.85
C VAL A 301 -22.01 33.04 1.50
N GLY A 302 -22.01 32.29 0.41
CA GLY A 302 -21.81 32.77 -0.97
C GLY A 302 -20.35 32.83 -1.44
N ILE A 303 -19.37 32.64 -0.55
CA ILE A 303 -17.95 32.65 -0.89
C ILE A 303 -17.47 31.29 -1.42
N ASP A 304 -16.42 31.31 -2.24
CA ASP A 304 -15.79 30.08 -2.73
C ASP A 304 -14.76 29.53 -1.73
N MET A 305 -14.97 28.30 -1.27
CA MET A 305 -14.13 27.65 -0.28
C MET A 305 -12.69 27.44 -0.76
N PHE A 306 -12.45 27.17 -2.04
CA PHE A 306 -11.09 26.99 -2.54
C PHE A 306 -10.31 28.30 -2.61
N VAL A 307 -10.98 29.39 -2.99
CA VAL A 307 -10.40 30.74 -2.95
C VAL A 307 -10.00 31.06 -1.51
N MET A 308 -10.93 30.91 -0.56
CA MET A 308 -10.69 31.20 0.85
C MET A 308 -9.60 30.32 1.48
N LEU A 309 -9.55 29.03 1.15
CA LEU A 309 -8.51 28.13 1.64
C LEU A 309 -7.11 28.52 1.14
N LYS A 310 -7.01 28.98 -0.11
CA LYS A 310 -5.74 29.41 -0.72
C LYS A 310 -5.24 30.73 -0.15
N GLU A 311 -6.15 31.59 0.31
CA GLU A 311 -5.81 32.85 1.00
C GLU A 311 -5.42 32.61 2.46
N TYR A 312 -6.09 31.68 3.14
CA TYR A 312 -5.86 31.39 4.56
C TYR A 312 -4.56 30.60 4.82
N LEU A 313 -4.22 29.65 3.94
CA LEU A 313 -3.10 28.74 4.14
C LEU A 313 -1.82 29.20 3.42
N ASP A 314 -0.65 28.92 4.03
CA ASP A 314 0.61 28.97 3.30
C ASP A 314 0.69 27.87 2.22
N GLU A 315 1.66 28.01 1.31
CA GLU A 315 1.80 27.11 0.16
C GLU A 315 1.96 25.63 0.56
N ASP A 316 2.75 25.36 1.60
CA ASP A 316 3.02 23.99 2.07
C ASP A 316 1.77 23.37 2.72
N SER A 317 1.05 24.15 3.51
CA SER A 317 -0.19 23.74 4.17
C SER A 317 -1.32 23.54 3.16
N PHE A 318 -1.46 24.43 2.18
CA PHE A 318 -2.44 24.29 1.11
C PHE A 318 -2.17 23.05 0.25
N LYS A 319 -0.90 22.81 -0.11
CA LYS A 319 -0.48 21.60 -0.80
C LYS A 319 -0.74 20.33 0.01
N SER A 320 -0.45 20.35 1.31
CA SER A 320 -0.74 19.22 2.20
C SER A 320 -2.24 18.93 2.28
N LEU A 321 -3.06 19.97 2.40
CA LEU A 321 -4.51 19.87 2.44
C LEU A 321 -5.07 19.22 1.17
N ILE A 322 -4.64 19.66 -0.01
CA ILE A 322 -5.16 19.12 -1.27
C ILE A 322 -4.58 17.73 -1.56
N ILE A 323 -3.26 17.55 -1.52
CA ILE A 323 -2.60 16.31 -1.98
C ILE A 323 -2.69 15.20 -0.93
N LYS A 324 -2.42 15.52 0.35
CA LYS A 324 -2.44 14.52 1.44
C LYS A 324 -3.80 14.42 2.14
N CYS A 325 -4.75 15.27 1.78
CA CYS A 325 -6.06 15.36 2.44
C CYS A 325 -5.95 15.62 3.95
N ASP A 326 -4.95 16.42 4.36
CA ASP A 326 -4.72 16.80 5.76
C ASP A 326 -5.35 18.16 6.06
N PHE A 327 -6.50 18.14 6.73
CA PHE A 327 -7.29 19.33 7.06
C PHE A 327 -7.01 19.83 8.48
N SER A 328 -6.03 19.24 9.20
CA SER A 328 -5.74 19.63 10.58
C SER A 328 -5.29 21.08 10.74
N SER A 329 -4.73 21.69 9.69
CA SER A 329 -4.38 23.12 9.66
C SER A 329 -5.58 24.07 9.70
N LEU A 330 -6.81 23.56 9.53
CA LEU A 330 -8.03 24.36 9.65
C LEU A 330 -8.54 24.45 11.09
N ASP A 331 -8.06 23.57 11.96
CA ASP A 331 -8.42 23.58 13.38
C ASP A 331 -7.78 24.77 14.10
N GLY A 332 -8.42 25.24 15.17
CA GLY A 332 -7.96 26.37 15.99
C GLY A 332 -8.44 26.31 17.43
#